data_AF-A0A955YJH0-F1
#
_entry.id   AF-A0A955YJH0-F1
#
_cell.length_a   1.000
_cell.length_b   1.000
_cell.length_c   1.000
_cell.angle_alpha   90.00
_cell.angle_beta   90.00
_cell.angle_gamma   90.00
#
_symmetry.space_group_name_H-M   'P 1'
#
loop_
_entity.id
_entity.type
_entity.pdbx_description
1 polymer ?
#
loop_
_entity_poly.entity_id
_entity_poly.type
_entity_poly.pdbx_seq_one_letter_code
_entity_poly.pdbx_strand_id
1 'polypeptide(L)'
;MWLCLISALLVVAACGGDARSTDPGENGHGPGASSDEASGEGTLGGGEQVGASGAPGAEGAGEGAGTSDTERDERSAEGATPHAAGGEPAGTPAATDTAEPGEPLAWDSEIVCRIPPMAIARPAACAAGASYPECKWAMPGTTDAQGLYTRWRNTIDEHTWGRPALVGVLLATAYAFRQRFPNQELLIGDLDAPGPRHMTHKTGVDVDLYLPNTLLVENLGARRYRPNYRTMSNVNIEHARHRVEALARILAVCTEGRVRIYYNDTVVRDRFHTWFDARGLVTPFGRPMQRHNPLHDFHFHVTIAEDTPLPQWLRPFTGEHPVREIDAPPDIEGVTVFAPRTP
;
A
#
# COMPACT_ATOMS: atom_id res chain seq x y z
N MET A 1 -57.03 24.80 -13.73
CA MET A 1 -56.46 25.18 -15.04
C MET A 1 -55.32 24.22 -15.34
N TRP A 2 -55.50 23.38 -16.37
CA TRP A 2 -54.48 22.80 -17.29
C TRP A 2 -53.26 22.08 -16.65
N LEU A 3 -53.12 20.75 -16.61
CA LEU A 3 -53.07 19.70 -17.66
C LEU A 3 -51.91 19.87 -18.65
N CYS A 4 -51.23 18.74 -18.96
CA CYS A 4 -50.18 18.47 -19.97
C CYS A 4 -48.73 18.40 -19.41
N LEU A 5 -47.85 17.46 -19.76
CA LEU A 5 -47.91 16.27 -20.60
C LEU A 5 -46.66 15.41 -20.32
N ILE A 6 -46.81 14.09 -20.47
CA ILE A 6 -45.78 13.04 -20.46
C ILE A 6 -44.98 13.09 -21.77
N SER A 7 -43.67 12.83 -21.74
CA SER A 7 -42.96 12.20 -22.87
C SER A 7 -41.72 11.44 -22.40
N ALA A 8 -41.77 10.14 -22.62
CA ALA A 8 -40.66 9.21 -22.52
C ALA A 8 -39.83 9.24 -23.81
N LEU A 9 -38.52 9.03 -23.71
CA LEU A 9 -37.74 8.49 -24.81
C LEU A 9 -36.74 7.45 -24.28
N LEU A 10 -37.08 6.19 -24.56
CA LEU A 10 -36.13 5.07 -24.62
C LEU A 10 -35.21 5.28 -25.82
N VAL A 11 -33.92 5.02 -25.65
CA VAL A 11 -33.05 4.58 -26.75
C VAL A 11 -32.56 3.18 -26.40
N VAL A 12 -33.14 2.22 -27.11
CA VAL A 12 -32.64 0.85 -27.26
C VAL A 12 -31.62 0.88 -28.38
N ALA A 13 -30.39 0.44 -28.12
CA ALA A 13 -29.45 0.02 -29.15
C ALA A 13 -28.97 -1.39 -28.81
N ALA A 14 -29.53 -2.36 -29.53
CA ALA A 14 -29.09 -3.74 -29.61
C ALA A 14 -28.95 -4.11 -31.09
N CYS A 15 -28.25 -5.23 -31.35
CA CYS A 15 -27.78 -5.81 -32.62
C CYS A 15 -26.36 -5.33 -32.99
N GLY A 16 -25.39 -6.19 -33.26
CA GLY A 16 -25.27 -7.65 -33.38
C GLY A 16 -23.76 -7.90 -33.62
N GLY A 17 -23.15 -8.95 -33.07
CA GLY A 17 -23.17 -10.28 -33.68
C GLY A 17 -21.96 -10.44 -34.60
N ASP A 18 -20.92 -11.18 -34.17
CA ASP A 18 -20.52 -12.41 -34.85
C ASP A 18 -19.28 -13.06 -34.21
N ALA A 19 -19.39 -14.37 -34.04
CA ALA A 19 -18.36 -15.28 -33.59
C ALA A 19 -17.77 -16.05 -34.79
N ARG A 20 -16.45 -16.27 -34.79
CA ARG A 20 -15.67 -17.35 -35.46
C ARG A 20 -14.18 -17.04 -35.21
N SER A 21 -13.37 -17.81 -34.47
CA SER A 21 -12.98 -19.23 -34.53
C SER A 21 -12.19 -19.63 -35.80
N THR A 22 -11.13 -20.42 -35.58
CA THR A 22 -10.08 -20.99 -36.47
C THR A 22 -8.87 -20.06 -36.68
N ASP A 23 -7.59 -20.45 -36.56
CA ASP A 23 -6.88 -21.67 -36.09
C ASP A 23 -5.37 -21.31 -35.94
N PRO A 24 -4.48 -22.20 -35.45
CA PRO A 24 -3.18 -21.86 -34.87
C PRO A 24 -2.03 -21.78 -35.88
N GLY A 25 -1.06 -20.91 -35.59
CA GLY A 25 0.22 -20.87 -36.27
C GLY A 25 1.25 -21.75 -35.55
N GLU A 26 1.54 -22.89 -36.16
CA GLU A 26 2.73 -23.71 -35.92
C GLU A 26 4.02 -22.87 -36.07
N ASN A 27 4.98 -23.06 -35.18
CA ASN A 27 6.40 -23.02 -35.51
C ASN A 27 7.14 -23.90 -34.50
N GLY A 28 7.35 -25.16 -34.90
CA GLY A 28 8.25 -26.07 -34.22
C GLY A 28 9.70 -25.69 -34.46
N HIS A 29 10.55 -25.93 -33.46
CA HIS A 29 11.96 -26.26 -33.61
C HIS A 29 12.35 -27.27 -32.52
N GLY A 30 12.48 -28.54 -32.94
CA GLY A 30 13.54 -29.48 -32.57
C GLY A 30 13.74 -29.90 -31.11
N PRO A 31 13.54 -31.20 -30.79
CA PRO A 31 13.98 -31.78 -29.53
C PRO A 31 15.44 -32.25 -29.61
N GLY A 32 16.23 -31.96 -28.58
CA GLY A 32 17.51 -32.60 -28.30
C GLY A 32 17.34 -33.59 -27.14
N ALA A 33 17.20 -34.88 -27.47
CA ALA A 33 17.63 -36.00 -26.64
C ALA A 33 19.18 -36.02 -26.64
N SER A 34 19.96 -36.62 -25.75
CA SER A 34 19.80 -37.60 -24.68
C SER A 34 21.15 -37.64 -23.93
N SER A 35 21.19 -38.04 -22.67
CA SER A 35 22.10 -39.09 -22.20
C SER A 35 21.72 -39.54 -20.80
N ASP A 36 21.73 -40.85 -20.68
CA ASP A 36 21.36 -41.70 -19.57
C ASP A 36 22.44 -41.81 -18.49
N GLU A 37 22.06 -42.54 -17.45
CA GLU A 37 22.88 -43.34 -16.53
C GLU A 37 23.52 -42.61 -15.33
N ALA A 38 23.62 -43.19 -14.14
CA ALA A 38 22.99 -44.34 -13.50
C ALA A 38 23.42 -44.30 -12.02
N SER A 39 22.53 -44.79 -11.15
CA SER A 39 22.78 -45.67 -10.00
C SER A 39 24.03 -45.48 -9.11
N GLY A 40 23.76 -45.29 -7.81
CA GLY A 40 24.73 -45.52 -6.74
C GLY A 40 24.07 -45.64 -5.37
N GLU A 41 23.56 -46.83 -5.04
CA GLU A 41 23.26 -47.25 -3.66
C GLU A 41 24.56 -47.36 -2.84
N GLY A 42 24.49 -47.05 -1.54
CA GLY A 42 25.63 -47.16 -0.64
C GLY A 42 25.31 -46.91 0.84
N THR A 43 24.57 -47.84 1.45
CA THR A 43 24.80 -48.49 2.75
C THR A 43 25.26 -47.67 3.98
N LEU A 44 24.38 -47.71 5.00
CA LEU A 44 24.59 -47.96 6.45
C LEU A 44 25.95 -47.63 7.09
N GLY A 45 25.90 -46.79 8.13
CA GLY A 45 26.94 -46.68 9.14
C GLY A 45 26.41 -46.01 10.40
N GLY A 46 25.96 -46.81 11.37
CA GLY A 46 25.61 -46.35 12.72
C GLY A 46 26.86 -46.02 13.55
N GLY A 47 26.69 -45.12 14.51
CA GLY A 47 27.74 -44.72 15.45
C GLY A 47 27.18 -43.83 16.55
N GLU A 48 26.62 -44.47 17.57
CA GLU A 48 26.23 -43.88 18.85
C GLU A 48 27.48 -43.70 19.73
N GLN A 49 27.73 -42.49 20.26
CA GLN A 49 28.29 -42.32 21.61
C GLN A 49 28.23 -40.87 22.14
N VAL A 50 27.36 -40.69 23.13
CA VAL A 50 27.54 -40.06 24.45
C VAL A 50 28.71 -39.06 24.67
N GLY A 51 28.38 -37.86 25.17
CA GLY A 51 29.02 -37.37 26.40
C GLY A 51 29.65 -35.97 26.43
N ALA A 52 29.16 -35.19 27.40
CA ALA A 52 29.88 -34.22 28.24
C ALA A 52 30.18 -32.78 27.72
N SER A 53 29.37 -31.85 28.26
CA SER A 53 29.78 -30.74 29.13
C SER A 53 31.21 -30.19 29.03
N GLY A 54 31.33 -28.89 28.71
CA GLY A 54 32.52 -28.11 29.05
C GLY A 54 32.59 -26.76 28.35
N ALA A 55 32.19 -25.68 29.03
CA ALA A 55 32.73 -24.35 28.79
C ALA A 55 34.12 -24.25 29.45
N PRO A 56 35.11 -23.62 28.81
CA PRO A 56 35.37 -22.17 28.96
C PRO A 56 35.68 -21.52 27.58
N GLY A 57 35.49 -20.22 27.31
CA GLY A 57 36.13 -19.07 27.94
C GLY A 57 37.23 -18.51 27.02
N ALA A 58 37.15 -17.20 26.76
CA ALA A 58 38.18 -16.28 26.24
C ALA A 58 38.41 -16.13 24.71
N GLU A 59 38.15 -14.89 24.28
CA GLU A 59 39.02 -13.99 23.50
C GLU A 59 39.54 -14.42 22.12
N GLY A 60 39.15 -13.64 21.11
CA GLY A 60 39.74 -13.65 19.77
C GLY A 60 39.27 -12.46 18.95
N ALA A 61 40.06 -11.39 18.97
CA ALA A 61 39.99 -10.31 18.00
C ALA A 61 40.24 -10.87 16.58
N GLY A 62 39.49 -10.37 15.59
CA GLY A 62 39.64 -10.76 14.19
C GLY A 62 39.17 -9.65 13.28
N GLU A 63 40.14 -8.86 12.83
CA GLU A 63 40.04 -7.92 11.72
C GLU A 63 39.56 -8.63 10.44
N GLY A 64 38.68 -7.98 9.69
CA GLY A 64 38.18 -8.46 8.41
C GLY A 64 37.81 -7.29 7.51
N ALA A 65 38.84 -6.62 6.99
CA ALA A 65 38.74 -5.70 5.87
C ALA A 65 38.23 -6.44 4.62
N GLY A 66 37.37 -5.79 3.85
CA GLY A 66 36.82 -6.34 2.62
C GLY A 66 35.94 -5.33 1.88
N THR A 67 36.59 -4.29 1.36
CA THR A 67 36.06 -3.33 0.40
C THR A 67 35.76 -4.02 -0.94
N SER A 68 34.61 -3.72 -1.55
CA SER A 68 34.51 -3.70 -3.01
C SER A 68 33.52 -2.64 -3.48
N ASP A 69 34.12 -1.52 -3.88
CA ASP A 69 33.54 -0.51 -4.74
C ASP A 69 33.06 -1.12 -6.05
N THR A 70 31.88 -0.70 -6.50
CA THR A 70 31.55 -0.67 -7.93
C THR A 70 30.96 0.70 -8.24
N GLU A 71 31.88 1.67 -8.41
CA GLU A 71 31.63 2.90 -9.16
C GLU A 71 31.28 2.50 -10.60
N ARG A 72 30.14 3.00 -11.10
CA ARG A 72 29.79 2.91 -12.52
C ARG A 72 29.87 4.30 -13.13
N ASP A 73 30.94 4.48 -13.89
CA ASP A 73 31.32 5.67 -14.63
C ASP A 73 30.19 6.33 -15.44
N GLU A 74 30.09 7.64 -15.25
CA GLU A 74 29.51 8.60 -16.16
C GLU A 74 30.45 8.82 -17.36
N ARG A 75 29.93 8.71 -18.58
CA ARG A 75 30.59 9.28 -19.76
C ARG A 75 29.79 10.46 -20.29
N SER A 76 30.33 11.64 -20.02
CA SER A 76 30.10 12.88 -20.77
C SER A 76 30.46 12.72 -22.24
N ALA A 77 29.60 13.26 -23.11
CA ALA A 77 29.96 13.67 -24.46
C ALA A 77 29.54 15.13 -24.62
N GLU A 78 30.52 16.03 -24.62
CA GLU A 78 30.39 17.41 -25.07
C GLU A 78 30.50 17.48 -26.59
N GLY A 79 29.73 18.36 -27.23
CA GLY A 79 29.97 18.73 -28.63
C GLY A 79 28.85 19.49 -29.35
N ALA A 80 28.96 20.83 -29.31
CA ALA A 80 28.58 21.80 -30.35
C ALA A 80 27.11 22.25 -30.57
N THR A 81 26.83 23.50 -30.18
CA THR A 81 25.87 24.48 -30.76
C THR A 81 26.44 25.10 -32.07
N PRO A 82 25.71 25.84 -32.97
CA PRO A 82 24.60 26.79 -32.67
C PRO A 82 23.49 27.07 -33.75
N HIS A 83 22.53 27.93 -33.36
CA HIS A 83 21.60 28.81 -34.14
C HIS A 83 20.43 28.17 -34.93
N ALA A 84 19.21 28.73 -35.06
CA ALA A 84 18.57 29.97 -34.60
C ALA A 84 17.02 29.89 -34.76
N ALA A 85 16.34 30.76 -34.02
CA ALA A 85 15.05 31.45 -34.32
C ALA A 85 13.75 30.66 -34.54
N GLY A 86 12.74 30.97 -33.72
CA GLY A 86 11.34 30.98 -34.18
C GLY A 86 10.28 30.65 -33.12
N GLY A 87 9.59 31.68 -32.62
CA GLY A 87 8.21 31.56 -32.14
C GLY A 87 8.00 31.50 -30.63
N GLU A 88 7.94 32.68 -29.99
CA GLU A 88 7.22 32.84 -28.72
C GLU A 88 5.71 32.72 -28.98
N PRO A 89 4.96 31.80 -28.35
CA PRO A 89 3.54 32.00 -28.15
C PRO A 89 3.34 32.81 -26.87
N ALA A 90 2.58 33.90 -27.02
CA ALA A 90 2.16 34.83 -25.99
C ALA A 90 1.83 34.12 -24.66
N GLY A 91 2.56 34.49 -23.62
CA GLY A 91 2.26 34.11 -22.25
C GLY A 91 0.85 34.55 -21.90
N THR A 92 -0.01 33.58 -21.62
CA THR A 92 -1.25 33.82 -20.90
C THR A 92 -0.84 34.35 -19.51
N PRO A 93 -1.35 35.51 -19.06
CA PRO A 93 -1.02 36.00 -17.73
C PRO A 93 -1.44 34.94 -16.71
N ALA A 94 -0.47 34.50 -15.90
CA ALA A 94 -0.71 33.63 -14.77
C ALA A 94 -1.81 34.24 -13.92
N ALA A 95 -2.93 33.53 -13.79
CA ALA A 95 -3.93 33.84 -12.80
C ALA A 95 -3.20 33.90 -11.45
N THR A 96 -3.22 35.08 -10.85
CA THR A 96 -2.80 35.29 -9.48
C THR A 96 -3.82 34.57 -8.62
N ASP A 97 -3.58 33.27 -8.40
CA ASP A 97 -4.24 32.52 -7.34
C ASP A 97 -3.81 33.18 -6.03
N THR A 98 -4.64 34.11 -5.56
CA THR A 98 -4.68 34.50 -4.16
C THR A 98 -5.16 33.27 -3.40
N ALA A 99 -4.21 32.39 -3.08
CA ALA A 99 -4.42 31.27 -2.19
C ALA A 99 -4.96 31.83 -0.88
N GLU A 100 -6.23 31.51 -0.59
CA GLU A 100 -6.88 31.73 0.69
C GLU A 100 -5.91 31.32 1.83
N PRO A 101 -5.86 32.05 2.95
CA PRO A 101 -5.01 31.70 4.08
C PRO A 101 -5.31 30.26 4.50
N GLY A 102 -4.31 29.39 4.33
CA GLY A 102 -4.49 27.95 4.45
C GLY A 102 -4.98 27.53 5.83
N GLU A 103 -5.63 26.37 5.87
CA GLU A 103 -6.23 25.77 7.07
C GLU A 103 -5.32 25.86 8.30
N PRO A 104 -5.85 26.17 9.50
CA PRO A 104 -5.05 26.24 10.72
C PRO A 104 -4.22 24.97 10.95
N LEU A 105 -2.90 25.14 11.07
CA LEU A 105 -1.93 24.05 11.26
C LEU A 105 -1.94 23.45 12.69
N ALA A 106 -2.92 23.80 13.53
CA ALA A 106 -3.00 23.36 14.92
C ALA A 106 -3.66 21.98 15.06
N TRP A 107 -2.97 21.05 15.74
CA TRP A 107 -3.37 19.66 16.02
C TRP A 107 -3.88 19.53 17.47
N ASP A 108 -4.93 20.26 17.82
CA ASP A 108 -5.33 20.37 19.23
C ASP A 108 -6.50 19.43 19.60
N SER A 109 -7.12 18.81 18.58
CA SER A 109 -8.25 17.90 18.74
C SER A 109 -7.79 16.46 18.91
N GLU A 110 -8.47 15.73 19.80
CA GLU A 110 -8.28 14.29 20.00
C GLU A 110 -8.56 13.50 18.72
N ILE A 111 -7.66 12.56 18.37
CA ILE A 111 -7.87 11.64 17.25
C ILE A 111 -8.80 10.52 17.71
N VAL A 112 -9.96 10.41 17.07
CA VAL A 112 -10.98 9.41 17.40
C VAL A 112 -11.08 8.37 16.29
N CYS A 113 -10.56 7.16 16.56
CA CYS A 113 -10.53 6.05 15.61
C CYS A 113 -11.83 5.24 15.64
N ARG A 114 -12.85 5.69 14.90
CA ARG A 114 -14.14 4.98 14.79
C ARG A 114 -14.28 4.33 13.43
N ILE A 115 -14.67 3.05 13.43
CA ILE A 115 -15.08 2.36 12.20
C ILE A 115 -16.50 2.83 11.85
N PRO A 116 -16.74 3.39 10.65
CA PRO A 116 -18.08 3.76 10.20
C PRO A 116 -18.98 2.52 10.06
N PRO A 117 -20.31 2.66 10.21
CA PRO A 117 -21.24 1.56 9.98
C PRO A 117 -21.33 1.24 8.48
N MET A 118 -20.59 0.24 8.05
CA MET A 118 -20.58 -0.22 6.65
C MET A 118 -20.42 -1.72 6.60
N ALA A 119 -21.01 -2.34 5.57
CA ALA A 119 -20.90 -3.76 5.37
C ALA A 119 -19.49 -4.13 4.88
N ILE A 120 -18.82 -4.99 5.65
CA ILE A 120 -17.51 -5.56 5.34
C ILE A 120 -17.73 -7.00 4.94
N ALA A 121 -17.33 -7.35 3.73
CA ALA A 121 -17.45 -8.71 3.24
C ALA A 121 -16.37 -9.61 3.86
N ARG A 122 -16.75 -10.82 4.27
CA ARG A 122 -15.82 -11.84 4.79
C ARG A 122 -16.23 -13.26 4.38
N PRO A 123 -15.28 -14.20 4.25
CA PRO A 123 -15.57 -15.61 4.04
C PRO A 123 -16.22 -16.26 5.26
N ALA A 124 -17.00 -17.32 5.04
CA ALA A 124 -17.59 -18.15 6.10
C ALA A 124 -16.55 -18.66 7.12
N ALA A 125 -15.33 -18.96 6.67
CA ALA A 125 -14.23 -19.44 7.52
C ALA A 125 -13.89 -18.48 8.67
N CYS A 126 -14.08 -17.17 8.49
CA CYS A 126 -13.91 -16.20 9.57
C CYS A 126 -14.89 -16.41 10.73
N ALA A 127 -16.14 -16.78 10.44
CA ALA A 127 -17.14 -17.06 11.48
C ALA A 127 -16.81 -18.35 12.26
N ALA A 128 -16.12 -19.29 11.60
CA ALA A 128 -15.59 -20.51 12.23
C ALA A 128 -14.29 -20.29 13.03
N GLY A 129 -13.78 -19.06 13.11
CA GLY A 129 -12.56 -18.72 13.86
C GLY A 129 -11.25 -19.04 13.15
N ALA A 130 -11.28 -19.24 11.83
CA ALA A 130 -10.06 -19.44 11.05
C ALA A 130 -9.13 -18.22 11.14
N SER A 131 -7.82 -18.46 11.03
CA SER A 131 -6.82 -17.41 10.92
C SER A 131 -6.63 -16.99 9.47
N TYR A 132 -5.81 -15.96 9.24
CA TYR A 132 -5.28 -15.67 7.90
C TYR A 132 -4.41 -16.85 7.40
N PRO A 133 -4.41 -17.20 6.10
CA PRO A 133 -5.11 -16.53 5.00
C PRO A 133 -6.60 -16.87 4.82
N GLU A 134 -7.12 -17.88 5.52
CA GLU A 134 -8.49 -18.37 5.35
C GLU A 134 -9.54 -17.36 5.85
N CYS A 135 -9.20 -16.56 6.87
CA CYS A 135 -9.98 -15.41 7.30
C CYS A 135 -9.33 -14.09 6.89
N LYS A 136 -9.90 -13.47 5.87
CA LYS A 136 -9.57 -12.11 5.42
C LYS A 136 -10.84 -11.30 5.16
N TRP A 137 -10.77 -9.99 5.31
CA TRP A 137 -11.89 -9.06 5.08
C TRP A 137 -11.59 -8.23 3.84
N ALA A 138 -12.64 -7.90 3.08
CA ALA A 138 -12.52 -7.01 1.94
C ALA A 138 -12.72 -5.56 2.38
N MET A 139 -11.91 -4.64 1.86
CA MET A 139 -12.25 -3.22 1.89
C MET A 139 -13.60 -3.01 1.17
N PRO A 140 -14.56 -2.30 1.76
CA PRO A 140 -15.82 -1.96 1.09
C PRO A 140 -15.60 -1.27 -0.26
N GLY A 141 -16.57 -1.42 -1.16
CA GLY A 141 -16.55 -0.74 -2.46
C GLY A 141 -16.51 0.78 -2.28
N THR A 142 -15.93 1.50 -3.23
CA THR A 142 -15.79 2.97 -3.14
C THR A 142 -17.15 3.69 -3.09
N THR A 143 -18.17 3.14 -3.75
CA THR A 143 -19.57 3.61 -3.65
C THR A 143 -20.12 3.47 -2.23
N ASP A 144 -19.90 2.32 -1.60
CA ASP A 144 -20.37 2.04 -0.23
C ASP A 144 -19.59 2.84 0.82
N ALA A 145 -18.33 3.18 0.51
CA ALA A 145 -17.48 4.00 1.35
C ALA A 145 -17.88 5.49 1.39
N GLN A 146 -18.85 5.93 0.58
CA GLN A 146 -19.45 7.28 0.62
C GLN A 146 -18.41 8.43 0.66
N GLY A 147 -17.32 8.29 -0.11
CA GLY A 147 -16.27 9.31 -0.22
C GLY A 147 -15.28 9.37 0.96
N LEU A 148 -15.26 8.37 1.86
CA LEU A 148 -14.23 8.26 2.89
C LEU A 148 -12.83 8.01 2.31
N TYR A 149 -12.78 7.21 1.25
CA TYR A 149 -11.60 6.95 0.45
C TYR A 149 -12.04 6.59 -0.96
N THR A 150 -11.09 6.58 -1.89
CA THR A 150 -11.25 5.91 -3.18
C THR A 150 -10.14 4.89 -3.37
N ARG A 151 -10.32 4.00 -4.34
CA ARG A 151 -9.34 2.96 -4.65
C ARG A 151 -8.26 3.54 -5.55
N TRP A 152 -7.01 3.20 -5.28
CA TRP A 152 -5.93 3.51 -6.21
C TRP A 152 -6.17 2.81 -7.55
N ARG A 153 -5.98 3.54 -8.65
CA ARG A 153 -6.30 3.06 -10.01
C ARG A 153 -5.65 1.73 -10.42
N ASN A 154 -4.52 1.36 -9.80
CA ASN A 154 -3.79 0.14 -10.13
C ASN A 154 -4.13 -1.04 -9.21
N THR A 155 -4.97 -0.82 -8.20
CA THR A 155 -5.38 -1.86 -7.26
C THR A 155 -6.55 -2.63 -7.85
N ILE A 156 -6.33 -3.94 -8.01
CA ILE A 156 -7.33 -4.90 -8.49
C ILE A 156 -8.16 -5.44 -7.33
N ASP A 157 -9.31 -6.05 -7.61
CA ASP A 157 -10.25 -6.50 -6.57
C ASP A 157 -9.62 -7.53 -5.62
N GLU A 158 -8.77 -8.41 -6.14
CA GLU A 158 -8.03 -9.42 -5.38
C GLU A 158 -7.11 -8.81 -4.33
N HIS A 159 -6.60 -7.60 -4.58
CA HIS A 159 -5.67 -6.89 -3.70
C HIS A 159 -6.37 -6.05 -2.63
N THR A 160 -7.70 -6.05 -2.59
CA THR A 160 -8.46 -5.26 -1.60
C THR A 160 -8.76 -6.00 -0.30
N TRP A 161 -8.20 -7.20 -0.17
CA TRP A 161 -8.40 -8.05 0.98
C TRP A 161 -7.24 -7.89 1.97
N GLY A 162 -7.51 -8.08 3.26
CA GLY A 162 -6.46 -8.07 4.27
C GLY A 162 -6.92 -8.74 5.55
N ARG A 163 -6.06 -8.77 6.56
CA ARG A 163 -6.47 -9.24 7.89
C ARG A 163 -7.59 -8.34 8.42
N PRO A 164 -8.52 -8.89 9.21
CA PRO A 164 -9.60 -8.10 9.82
C PRO A 164 -9.12 -6.84 10.56
N ALA A 165 -7.96 -6.92 11.24
CA ALA A 165 -7.37 -5.78 11.95
C ALA A 165 -6.93 -4.67 10.99
N LEU A 166 -6.31 -5.00 9.86
CA LEU A 166 -5.88 -4.03 8.86
C LEU A 166 -7.09 -3.30 8.26
N VAL A 167 -8.11 -4.03 7.84
CA VAL A 167 -9.33 -3.44 7.27
C VAL A 167 -10.01 -2.51 8.29
N GLY A 168 -10.13 -2.94 9.55
CA GLY A 168 -10.68 -2.11 10.61
C GLY A 168 -9.88 -0.82 10.85
N VAL A 169 -8.55 -0.91 10.91
CA VAL A 169 -7.66 0.25 11.06
C VAL A 169 -7.81 1.21 9.88
N LEU A 170 -7.87 0.70 8.65
CA LEU A 170 -8.00 1.52 7.45
C LEU A 170 -9.32 2.28 7.40
N LEU A 171 -10.44 1.63 7.75
CA LEU A 171 -11.74 2.28 7.82
C LEU A 171 -11.78 3.36 8.91
N ALA A 172 -11.22 3.07 10.09
CA ALA A 172 -11.11 4.07 11.16
C ALA A 172 -10.21 5.25 10.76
N THR A 173 -9.11 4.97 10.06
CA THR A 173 -8.18 5.97 9.55
C THR A 173 -8.84 6.86 8.51
N ALA A 174 -9.53 6.27 7.52
CA ALA A 174 -10.24 7.01 6.48
C ALA A 174 -11.34 7.90 7.08
N TYR A 175 -12.10 7.39 8.06
CA TYR A 175 -13.08 8.17 8.78
C TYR A 175 -12.47 9.36 9.52
N ALA A 176 -11.45 9.13 10.35
CA ALA A 176 -10.78 10.19 11.10
C ALA A 176 -10.12 11.23 10.17
N PHE A 177 -9.50 10.77 9.08
CA PHE A 177 -8.85 11.63 8.11
C PHE A 177 -9.86 12.51 7.36
N ARG A 178 -10.99 11.94 6.93
CA ARG A 178 -12.08 12.67 6.28
C ARG A 178 -12.68 13.76 7.16
N GLN A 179 -12.87 13.47 8.45
CA GLN A 179 -13.37 14.48 9.41
C GLN A 179 -12.41 15.66 9.55
N ARG A 180 -11.11 15.40 9.43
CA ARG A 180 -10.08 16.43 9.56
C ARG A 180 -9.85 17.21 8.27
N PHE A 181 -9.84 16.53 7.13
CA PHE A 181 -9.57 17.11 5.81
C PHE A 181 -10.67 16.69 4.83
N PRO A 182 -11.87 17.31 4.92
CA PRO A 182 -13.01 16.94 4.08
C PRO A 182 -12.80 17.22 2.59
N ASN A 183 -11.76 17.97 2.22
CA ASN A 183 -11.41 18.27 0.83
C ASN A 183 -10.20 17.48 0.34
N GLN A 184 -9.56 16.68 1.21
CA GLN A 184 -8.44 15.84 0.82
C GLN A 184 -8.92 14.41 0.59
N GLU A 185 -8.67 13.91 -0.61
CA GLU A 185 -8.91 12.51 -0.94
C GLU A 185 -7.80 11.63 -0.34
N LEU A 186 -8.21 10.50 0.25
CA LEU A 186 -7.34 9.40 0.64
C LEU A 186 -7.54 8.26 -0.35
N LEU A 187 -6.47 7.83 -1.00
CA LEU A 187 -6.52 6.65 -1.88
C LEU A 187 -5.93 5.45 -1.16
N ILE A 188 -6.66 4.34 -1.21
CA ILE A 188 -6.22 3.06 -0.66
C ILE A 188 -5.77 2.17 -1.83
N GLY A 189 -4.53 1.73 -1.77
CA GLY A 189 -3.88 0.86 -2.72
C GLY A 189 -3.98 -0.61 -2.35
N ASP A 190 -2.93 -1.35 -2.69
CA ASP A 190 -2.84 -2.79 -2.52
C ASP A 190 -2.74 -3.16 -1.03
N LEU A 191 -3.49 -4.17 -0.58
CA LEU A 191 -3.42 -4.74 0.77
C LEU A 191 -2.72 -6.12 0.73
N ASP A 192 -3.47 -7.19 0.47
CA ASP A 192 -2.95 -8.54 0.22
C ASP A 192 -2.72 -8.73 -1.28
N ALA A 193 -1.49 -8.47 -1.72
CA ALA A 193 -1.07 -8.45 -3.12
C ALA A 193 0.19 -9.30 -3.32
N PRO A 194 0.14 -10.62 -3.02
CA PRO A 194 1.33 -11.43 -3.07
C PRO A 194 1.88 -11.50 -4.50
N GLY A 195 3.20 -11.31 -4.63
CA GLY A 195 3.86 -11.39 -5.92
C GLY A 195 5.24 -10.74 -5.93
N PRO A 196 6.00 -10.89 -7.03
CA PRO A 196 7.38 -10.40 -7.11
C PRO A 196 7.49 -8.87 -7.03
N ARG A 197 6.41 -8.15 -7.33
CA ARG A 197 6.35 -6.68 -7.24
C ARG A 197 6.08 -6.15 -5.83
N HIS A 198 5.42 -6.94 -4.98
CA HIS A 198 4.95 -6.53 -3.65
C HIS A 198 5.35 -7.58 -2.60
N MET A 199 6.67 -7.71 -2.39
CA MET A 199 7.24 -8.80 -1.58
C MET A 199 6.74 -8.86 -0.13
N THR A 200 6.26 -7.73 0.42
CA THR A 200 5.74 -7.61 1.79
C THR A 200 4.25 -7.90 1.89
N HIS A 201 3.45 -7.54 0.87
CA HIS A 201 1.99 -7.66 0.82
C HIS A 201 1.47 -9.11 0.68
N LYS A 202 1.90 -10.03 1.55
CA LYS A 202 1.55 -11.45 1.48
C LYS A 202 0.93 -12.00 2.77
N THR A 203 0.95 -11.20 3.84
CA THR A 203 0.44 -11.58 5.16
C THR A 203 -0.77 -10.77 5.59
N GLY A 204 -1.34 -9.95 4.69
CA GLY A 204 -2.55 -9.16 4.94
C GLY A 204 -2.39 -8.08 6.02
N VAL A 205 -1.18 -7.60 6.30
CA VAL A 205 -0.90 -6.52 7.26
C VAL A 205 -0.31 -5.26 6.61
N ASP A 206 -0.06 -5.30 5.31
CA ASP A 206 0.52 -4.21 4.55
C ASP A 206 -0.54 -3.48 3.73
N VAL A 207 -0.34 -2.18 3.51
CA VAL A 207 -1.21 -1.36 2.66
C VAL A 207 -0.44 -0.18 2.09
N ASP A 208 -0.70 0.11 0.81
CA ASP A 208 -0.22 1.34 0.19
C ASP A 208 -1.28 2.46 0.28
N LEU A 209 -0.89 3.65 0.76
CA LEU A 209 -1.80 4.80 0.89
C LEU A 209 -1.27 6.02 0.13
N TYR A 210 -2.17 6.77 -0.50
CA TYR A 210 -1.83 7.93 -1.31
C TYR A 210 -2.65 9.15 -0.90
N LEU A 211 -2.01 10.32 -0.97
CA LEU A 211 -2.64 11.63 -0.83
C LEU A 211 -2.32 12.46 -2.09
N PRO A 212 -3.24 12.49 -3.08
CA PRO A 212 -3.04 13.26 -4.30
C PRO A 212 -2.65 14.70 -4.04
N ASN A 213 -1.72 15.23 -4.84
CA ASN A 213 -1.18 16.59 -4.78
C ASN A 213 -0.52 16.98 -3.44
N THR A 214 -0.26 16.00 -2.56
CA THR A 214 0.16 16.26 -1.17
C THR A 214 1.48 15.59 -0.81
N LEU A 215 1.80 14.44 -1.41
CA LEU A 215 3.06 13.72 -1.18
C LEU A 215 4.23 14.37 -1.94
N LEU A 216 5.48 13.92 -1.74
CA LEU A 216 6.66 14.55 -2.37
C LEU A 216 6.59 14.54 -3.89
N VAL A 217 6.02 13.47 -4.44
CA VAL A 217 5.94 13.20 -5.87
C VAL A 217 4.51 12.84 -6.23
N GLU A 218 4.03 13.40 -7.34
CA GLU A 218 2.75 13.00 -7.92
C GLU A 218 2.90 11.75 -8.78
N ASN A 219 1.97 10.81 -8.61
CA ASN A 219 1.88 9.61 -9.43
C ASN A 219 0.45 9.36 -9.92
N LEU A 220 -0.26 10.35 -10.48
CA LEU A 220 -1.63 10.16 -11.01
C LEU A 220 -1.72 9.57 -12.44
N GLY A 221 -0.68 8.90 -12.93
CA GLY A 221 -0.72 8.22 -14.23
C GLY A 221 0.21 8.79 -15.29
N ALA A 222 1.09 9.72 -14.94
CA ALA A 222 2.17 10.15 -15.82
C ALA A 222 3.31 9.11 -15.79
N ARG A 223 3.89 8.79 -16.96
CA ARG A 223 5.14 7.98 -17.08
C ARG A 223 6.36 8.58 -16.36
N ARG A 224 6.21 9.77 -15.76
CA ARG A 224 7.27 10.49 -15.03
C ARG A 224 6.72 10.98 -13.70
N TYR A 225 7.39 10.57 -12.63
CA TYR A 225 7.26 11.09 -11.27
C TYR A 225 7.60 12.58 -11.25
N ARG A 226 6.59 13.44 -11.03
CA ARG A 226 6.80 14.89 -10.95
C ARG A 226 6.89 15.31 -9.48
N PRO A 227 7.93 16.03 -9.03
CA PRO A 227 7.98 16.54 -7.68
C PRO A 227 6.85 17.55 -7.45
N ASN A 228 5.98 17.30 -6.47
CA ASN A 228 4.85 18.18 -6.14
C ASN A 228 5.33 19.54 -5.65
N TYR A 229 6.37 19.55 -4.83
CA TYR A 229 6.84 20.77 -4.18
C TYR A 229 7.55 21.75 -5.13
N ARG A 230 7.94 21.32 -6.34
CA ARG A 230 8.79 22.12 -7.24
C ARG A 230 8.17 23.48 -7.60
N THR A 231 6.84 23.55 -7.70
CA THR A 231 6.11 24.77 -8.07
C THR A 231 5.28 25.32 -6.91
N MET A 232 5.34 24.71 -5.73
CA MET A 232 4.57 25.13 -4.57
C MET A 232 5.32 26.21 -3.78
N SER A 233 4.59 27.14 -3.18
CA SER A 233 5.15 28.05 -2.19
C SER A 233 5.53 27.29 -0.91
N ASN A 234 6.45 27.82 -0.11
CA ASN A 234 6.82 27.22 1.19
C ASN A 234 5.60 27.00 2.10
N VAL A 235 4.63 27.93 2.08
CA VAL A 235 3.38 27.80 2.83
C VAL A 235 2.61 26.56 2.35
N ASN A 236 2.41 26.40 1.03
CA ASN A 236 1.68 25.26 0.48
C ASN A 236 2.40 23.92 0.74
N ILE A 237 3.73 23.91 0.69
CA ILE A 237 4.52 22.74 1.08
C ILE A 237 4.26 22.36 2.53
N GLU A 238 4.22 23.32 3.45
CA GLU A 238 3.94 23.05 4.86
C GLU A 238 2.49 22.59 5.10
N HIS A 239 1.50 23.12 4.38
CA HIS A 239 0.14 22.57 4.41
C HIS A 239 0.08 21.12 3.90
N ALA A 240 0.81 20.82 2.82
CA ALA A 240 0.90 19.47 2.29
C ALA A 240 1.52 18.52 3.34
N ARG A 241 2.70 18.86 3.87
CA ARG A 241 3.35 18.10 4.94
C ARG A 241 2.48 17.91 6.15
N HIS A 242 1.72 18.93 6.55
CA HIS A 242 0.80 18.84 7.66
C HIS A 242 -0.27 17.76 7.43
N ARG A 243 -0.83 17.65 6.22
CA ARG A 243 -1.79 16.57 5.86
C ARG A 243 -1.12 15.20 5.80
N VAL A 244 0.13 15.12 5.34
CA VAL A 244 0.87 13.85 5.34
C VAL A 244 1.18 13.38 6.76
N GLU A 245 1.67 14.28 7.59
CA GLU A 245 1.96 14.03 9.00
C GLU A 245 0.69 13.63 9.76
N ALA A 246 -0.44 14.28 9.45
CA ALA A 246 -1.73 13.93 9.99
C ALA A 246 -2.11 12.46 9.79
N LEU A 247 -1.96 11.98 8.55
CA LEU A 247 -2.28 10.61 8.20
C LEU A 247 -1.42 9.64 9.02
N ALA A 248 -0.13 9.93 9.17
CA ALA A 248 0.78 9.14 9.99
C ALA A 248 0.37 9.11 11.47
N ARG A 249 -0.02 10.27 12.03
CA ARG A 249 -0.50 10.37 13.42
C ARG A 249 -1.80 9.58 13.63
N ILE A 250 -2.75 9.69 12.69
CA ILE A 250 -4.01 8.94 12.75
C ILE A 250 -3.75 7.43 12.71
N LEU A 251 -2.92 6.95 11.77
CA LEU A 251 -2.51 5.55 11.70
C LEU A 251 -1.89 5.08 13.03
N ALA A 252 -0.99 5.87 13.61
CA ALA A 252 -0.36 5.53 14.89
C ALA A 252 -1.38 5.44 16.04
N VAL A 253 -2.36 6.35 16.13
CA VAL A 253 -3.41 6.25 17.15
C VAL A 253 -4.30 5.04 16.90
N CYS A 254 -4.74 4.81 15.66
CA CYS A 254 -5.67 3.73 15.34
C CYS A 254 -5.04 2.33 15.46
N THR A 255 -3.71 2.26 15.51
CA THR A 255 -2.95 1.02 15.73
C THR A 255 -2.35 0.92 17.13
N GLU A 256 -2.62 1.87 18.02
CA GLU A 256 -1.99 1.96 19.35
C GLU A 256 -0.44 1.94 19.28
N GLY A 257 0.11 2.56 18.24
CA GLY A 257 1.55 2.63 17.98
C GLY A 257 2.13 1.45 17.18
N ARG A 258 1.35 0.40 16.92
CA ARG A 258 1.80 -0.85 16.28
C ARG A 258 1.92 -0.75 14.76
N VAL A 259 2.60 0.28 14.28
CA VAL A 259 2.71 0.63 12.86
C VAL A 259 4.15 0.89 12.43
N ARG A 260 4.48 0.54 11.19
CA ARG A 260 5.65 1.01 10.43
C ARG A 260 5.16 1.66 9.15
N ILE A 261 5.76 2.79 8.78
CA ILE A 261 5.47 3.52 7.55
C ILE A 261 6.79 3.71 6.79
N TYR A 262 6.86 3.30 5.53
CA TYR A 262 7.88 3.81 4.62
C TYR A 262 7.38 5.06 3.90
N TYR A 263 8.08 6.17 4.11
CA TYR A 263 7.85 7.44 3.43
C TYR A 263 9.10 8.33 3.50
N ASN A 264 9.40 9.05 2.43
CA ASN A 264 10.72 9.66 2.25
C ASN A 264 10.86 11.14 2.66
N ASP A 265 9.78 11.86 3.00
CA ASP A 265 9.90 13.26 3.47
C ASP A 265 10.46 13.28 4.90
N THR A 266 11.73 13.68 5.04
CA THR A 266 12.44 13.71 6.32
C THR A 266 11.82 14.70 7.31
N VAL A 267 11.24 15.81 6.83
CA VAL A 267 10.60 16.79 7.72
C VAL A 267 9.36 16.17 8.37
N VAL A 268 8.54 15.48 7.56
CA VAL A 268 7.37 14.76 8.08
C VAL A 268 7.79 13.66 9.04
N ARG A 269 8.81 12.86 8.66
CA ARG A 269 9.33 11.78 9.51
C ARG A 269 9.77 12.29 10.88
N ASP A 270 10.59 13.33 10.92
CA ASP A 270 11.19 13.82 12.17
C ASP A 270 10.15 14.45 13.09
N ARG A 271 9.17 15.17 12.52
CA ARG A 271 8.01 15.70 13.28
C ARG A 271 7.12 14.59 13.82
N PHE A 272 6.80 13.61 12.98
CA PHE A 272 6.01 12.46 13.39
C PHE A 272 6.70 11.66 14.50
N HIS A 273 8.01 11.43 14.39
CA HIS A 273 8.82 10.77 15.42
C HIS A 273 8.76 11.53 16.75
N THR A 274 8.99 12.84 16.72
CA THR A 274 8.91 13.70 17.91
C THR A 274 7.54 13.59 18.59
N TRP A 275 6.46 13.66 17.80
CA TRP A 275 5.10 13.51 18.31
C TRP A 275 4.82 12.10 18.86
N PHE A 276 5.28 11.06 18.16
CA PHE A 276 5.07 9.65 18.53
C PHE A 276 5.74 9.32 19.85
N ASP A 277 6.99 9.76 20.01
CA ASP A 277 7.79 9.59 21.22
C ASP A 277 7.16 10.39 22.39
N ALA A 278 6.73 11.63 22.15
CA ALA A 278 6.05 12.45 23.16
C ALA A 278 4.70 11.86 23.62
N ARG A 279 4.04 11.05 22.78
CA ARG A 279 2.80 10.35 23.13
C ARG A 279 3.06 9.06 23.92
N GLY A 280 4.32 8.63 24.04
CA GLY A 280 4.71 7.37 24.69
C GLY A 280 4.29 6.13 23.90
N LEU A 281 4.06 6.27 22.60
CA LEU A 281 3.73 5.14 21.74
C LEU A 281 4.98 4.30 21.48
N VAL A 282 4.77 3.00 21.25
CA VAL A 282 5.84 2.05 20.93
C VAL A 282 5.45 1.21 19.72
N THR A 283 6.44 0.84 18.92
CA THR A 283 6.25 0.02 17.72
C THR A 283 7.17 -1.19 17.76
N PRO A 284 6.71 -2.40 17.38
CA PRO A 284 7.58 -3.58 17.29
C PRO A 284 8.57 -3.52 16.12
N PHE A 285 8.47 -2.50 15.26
CA PHE A 285 9.28 -2.35 14.05
C PHE A 285 10.51 -1.43 14.23
N GLY A 286 10.89 -1.13 15.47
CA GLY A 286 12.02 -0.25 15.80
C GLY A 286 11.66 1.24 15.72
N ARG A 287 11.36 1.76 14.50
CA ARG A 287 10.87 3.14 14.30
C ARG A 287 9.58 3.17 13.48
N PRO A 288 8.63 4.05 13.82
CA PRO A 288 7.29 4.02 13.24
C PRO A 288 7.24 4.61 11.82
N MET A 289 8.25 5.38 11.42
CA MET A 289 8.42 5.84 10.04
C MET A 289 9.88 5.79 9.61
N GLN A 290 10.15 5.29 8.41
CA GLN A 290 11.49 5.07 7.89
C GLN A 290 11.57 5.47 6.42
N ARG A 291 12.75 5.90 5.98
CA ARG A 291 13.03 6.01 4.54
C ARG A 291 13.33 4.62 4.00
N HIS A 292 13.09 4.41 2.71
CA HIS A 292 13.43 3.15 2.06
C HIS A 292 13.99 3.40 0.67
N ASN A 293 13.16 3.27 -0.36
CA ASN A 293 13.53 3.53 -1.76
C ASN A 293 12.65 4.63 -2.38
N PRO A 294 13.00 5.20 -3.55
CA PRO A 294 12.27 6.31 -4.17
C PRO A 294 10.79 6.06 -4.48
N LEU A 295 10.31 4.80 -4.48
CA LEU A 295 8.89 4.54 -4.69
C LEU A 295 8.04 5.11 -3.54
N HIS A 296 8.62 5.23 -2.35
CA HIS A 296 7.97 5.82 -1.17
C HIS A 296 8.02 7.35 -1.14
N ASP A 297 8.31 8.01 -2.28
CA ASP A 297 8.12 9.45 -2.44
C ASP A 297 6.65 9.81 -2.72
N PHE A 298 5.91 8.90 -3.37
CA PHE A 298 4.55 9.15 -3.86
C PHE A 298 3.46 8.32 -3.16
N HIS A 299 3.83 7.49 -2.17
CA HIS A 299 2.88 6.77 -1.33
C HIS A 299 3.49 6.43 0.03
N PHE A 300 2.62 6.13 0.99
CA PHE A 300 3.00 5.44 2.21
C PHE A 300 2.91 3.95 1.95
N HIS A 301 3.95 3.20 2.28
CA HIS A 301 3.82 1.77 2.48
C HIS A 301 3.72 1.50 3.98
N VAL A 302 2.54 1.10 4.43
CA VAL A 302 2.21 0.92 5.85
C VAL A 302 2.17 -0.56 6.18
N THR A 303 2.74 -0.94 7.31
CA THR A 303 2.65 -2.27 7.90
C THR A 303 2.13 -2.15 9.32
N ILE A 304 1.10 -2.91 9.68
CA ILE A 304 0.66 -3.04 11.08
C ILE A 304 1.20 -4.35 11.69
N ALA A 305 1.33 -4.42 13.01
CA ALA A 305 1.74 -5.67 13.66
C ALA A 305 0.66 -6.75 13.48
N GLU A 306 1.06 -8.02 13.31
CA GLU A 306 0.10 -9.12 13.12
C GLU A 306 -0.83 -9.34 14.32
N ASP A 307 -0.34 -9.04 15.50
CA ASP A 307 -1.05 -9.08 16.78
C ASP A 307 -1.69 -7.71 17.12
N THR A 308 -1.81 -6.80 16.14
CA THR A 308 -2.62 -5.60 16.32
C THR A 308 -4.01 -6.03 16.73
N PRO A 309 -4.50 -5.60 17.91
CA PRO A 309 -5.79 -6.05 18.39
C PRO A 309 -6.85 -5.63 17.39
N LEU A 310 -7.83 -6.50 17.17
CA LEU A 310 -9.02 -6.07 16.47
C LEU A 310 -9.61 -4.89 17.26
N PRO A 311 -9.92 -3.77 16.60
CA PRO A 311 -10.51 -2.63 17.28
C PRO A 311 -11.72 -3.12 18.10
N GLN A 312 -11.71 -2.88 19.43
CA GLN A 312 -12.70 -3.43 20.38
C GLN A 312 -14.17 -3.09 20.04
N TRP A 313 -14.37 -2.04 19.25
CA TRP A 313 -15.56 -1.44 18.64
C TRP A 313 -15.99 -2.01 17.27
N LEU A 314 -15.53 -3.20 16.88
CA LEU A 314 -16.33 -4.09 16.02
C LEU A 314 -17.60 -4.62 16.72
N ARG A 315 -17.85 -4.16 17.95
CA ARG A 315 -19.18 -4.12 18.57
C ARG A 315 -20.13 -3.27 17.71
N PRO A 316 -21.36 -3.74 17.47
CA PRO A 316 -22.21 -3.16 16.44
C PRO A 316 -22.52 -1.68 16.71
N PHE A 317 -22.44 -0.86 15.66
CA PHE A 317 -23.27 0.35 15.53
C PHE A 317 -24.73 -0.07 15.72
N THR A 318 -25.61 0.80 16.21
CA THR A 318 -26.98 0.45 16.63
C THR A 318 -27.95 0.09 15.48
N GLY A 319 -27.45 -0.54 14.41
CA GLY A 319 -28.18 -1.10 13.27
C GLY A 319 -27.70 -2.53 12.95
N GLU A 320 -27.81 -2.92 11.67
CA GLU A 320 -27.33 -4.22 11.18
C GLU A 320 -25.81 -4.41 11.42
N HIS A 321 -25.39 -5.66 11.64
CA HIS A 321 -23.98 -5.96 11.90
C HIS A 321 -23.13 -5.52 10.70
N PRO A 322 -22.02 -4.79 10.88
CA PRO A 322 -21.20 -4.27 9.78
C PRO A 322 -20.43 -5.35 9.03
N VAL A 323 -20.80 -6.63 9.18
CA VAL A 323 -20.06 -7.75 8.60
C VAL A 323 -21.05 -8.66 7.91
N ARG A 324 -20.82 -8.87 6.61
CA ARG A 324 -21.62 -9.72 5.73
C ARG A 324 -20.79 -10.93 5.34
N GLU A 325 -21.33 -12.11 5.60
CA GLU A 325 -20.75 -13.36 5.11
C GLU A 325 -20.95 -13.49 3.61
N ILE A 326 -19.90 -13.94 2.92
CA ILE A 326 -19.88 -14.21 1.48
C ILE A 326 -19.12 -15.51 1.21
N ASP A 327 -19.19 -15.97 -0.04
CA ASP A 327 -18.36 -17.08 -0.52
C ASP A 327 -16.87 -16.75 -0.40
N ALA A 328 -16.04 -17.79 -0.52
CA ALA A 328 -14.60 -17.65 -0.48
C ALA A 328 -14.12 -16.55 -1.44
N PRO A 329 -13.09 -15.78 -1.05
CA PRO A 329 -12.52 -14.77 -1.93
C PRO A 329 -11.93 -15.48 -3.15
N PRO A 330 -11.85 -14.81 -4.31
CA PRO A 330 -11.19 -15.40 -5.48
C PRO A 330 -9.74 -15.80 -5.13
N ASP A 331 -9.31 -16.95 -5.64
CA ASP A 331 -7.92 -17.36 -5.56
C ASP A 331 -7.05 -16.35 -6.32
N ILE A 332 -5.91 -15.99 -5.74
CA ILE A 332 -4.91 -15.19 -6.45
C ILE A 332 -4.11 -16.16 -7.30
N GLU A 333 -4.48 -16.32 -8.58
CA GLU A 333 -3.78 -17.20 -9.52
C GLU A 333 -2.28 -16.87 -9.57
N GLY A 334 -1.43 -17.89 -9.39
CA GLY A 334 0.02 -17.76 -9.54
C GLY A 334 0.82 -17.56 -8.24
N VAL A 335 0.19 -17.67 -7.06
CA VAL A 335 0.90 -17.57 -5.76
C VAL A 335 0.74 -18.85 -4.95
N THR A 336 1.77 -19.69 -4.94
CA THR A 336 1.95 -20.69 -3.89
C THR A 336 2.36 -19.97 -2.60
N VAL A 337 1.40 -19.75 -1.71
CA VAL A 337 1.69 -19.36 -0.33
C VAL A 337 2.47 -20.53 0.28
N PHE A 338 3.74 -20.32 0.61
CA PHE A 338 4.56 -21.34 1.26
C PHE A 338 3.79 -21.92 2.45
N ALA A 339 3.52 -23.21 2.40
CA ALA A 339 2.90 -23.96 3.49
C ALA A 339 3.65 -23.68 4.81
N PRO A 340 2.94 -23.69 5.96
CA PRO A 340 3.59 -23.51 7.25
C PRO A 340 4.71 -24.55 7.39
N ARG A 341 5.90 -24.09 7.77
CA ARG A 341 6.98 -25.01 8.17
C ARG A 341 6.48 -25.80 9.37
N THR A 342 6.20 -27.08 9.17
CA THR A 342 6.05 -28.04 10.27
C THR A 342 7.35 -28.04 11.11
N PRO A 343 7.23 -28.20 12.44
CA PRO A 343 8.31 -27.97 13.40
C PRO A 343 9.55 -28.85 13.20
#